data_AF-A0A914RJW2-F1
#
_entry.id   AF-A0A914RJW2-F1
#
_cell.length_a   1.000
_cell.length_b   1.000
_cell.length_c   1.000
_cell.angle_alpha   90.00
_cell.angle_beta   90.00
_cell.angle_gamma   90.00
#
_symmetry.space_group_name_H-M   'P 1'
#
loop_
_entity.id
_entity.type
_entity.pdbx_description
1 polymer ?
#
loop_
_entity_poly.entity_id
_entity_poly.type
_entity_poly.pdbx_seq_one_letter_code
_entity_poly.pdbx_strand_id
1 'polypeptide(L)'
;MITSGSWKSKTFKKYNFNALGVMPTGGHLHPLMKVRNVLRAITNYFSYVESSFWNFDALFQPQQHPARDAHDTFFVSDPALSFQFPDDYLQRVKTVHSKGGYGSTG
;
A
#
# COMPACT_ATOMS: atom_id res chain seq x y z
N MET A 1 -5.69 53.72 17.88
CA MET A 1 -5.90 53.05 19.20
C MET A 1 -4.58 52.73 19.88
N ILE A 2 -3.71 51.90 19.31
CA ILE A 2 -2.43 51.53 19.93
C ILE A 2 -1.49 52.74 20.05
N THR A 3 -1.23 53.44 18.95
CA THR A 3 -0.39 54.65 18.92
C THR A 3 -1.04 55.86 19.60
N SER A 4 -2.36 55.98 19.54
CA SER A 4 -3.13 57.11 20.09
C SER A 4 -3.60 56.92 21.54
N GLY A 5 -3.27 55.80 22.19
CA GLY A 5 -3.67 55.49 23.58
C GLY A 5 -5.17 55.29 23.85
N SER A 6 -6.03 55.50 22.85
CA SER A 6 -7.49 55.55 22.99
C SER A 6 -8.17 54.21 23.31
N TRP A 7 -7.40 53.15 23.53
CA TRP A 7 -7.92 51.84 23.99
C TRP A 7 -8.17 51.79 25.50
N LYS A 8 -7.46 52.61 26.30
CA LYS A 8 -7.55 52.58 27.77
C LYS A 8 -8.90 53.03 28.32
N SER A 9 -9.59 53.93 27.60
CA SER A 9 -10.85 54.54 28.04
C SER A 9 -12.10 53.91 27.41
N LYS A 10 -11.97 52.89 26.56
CA LYS A 10 -13.09 52.25 25.86
C LYS A 10 -13.38 50.86 26.41
N THR A 11 -14.66 50.52 26.52
CA THR A 11 -15.14 49.16 26.82
C THR A 11 -15.29 48.37 25.53
N PHE A 12 -14.65 47.20 25.46
CA PHE A 12 -14.71 46.31 24.30
C PHE A 12 -15.77 45.22 24.50
N LYS A 13 -16.45 44.85 23.41
CA LYS A 13 -17.33 43.68 23.40
C LYS A 13 -16.51 42.44 23.77
N LYS A 14 -17.01 41.66 24.73
CA LYS A 14 -16.36 40.41 25.14
C LYS A 14 -16.29 39.43 23.97
N TYR A 15 -15.14 38.80 23.81
CA TYR A 15 -14.96 37.77 22.79
C TYR A 15 -15.79 36.53 23.15
N ASN A 16 -16.45 35.94 22.17
CA ASN A 16 -17.22 34.72 22.38
C ASN A 16 -16.31 33.49 22.24
N PHE A 17 -15.86 32.94 23.36
CA PHE A 17 -15.03 31.73 23.39
C PHE A 17 -15.79 30.44 23.08
N ASN A 18 -17.13 30.48 23.04
CA ASN A 18 -17.97 29.32 22.73
C ASN A 18 -18.24 29.17 21.22
N ALA A 19 -17.75 30.08 20.38
CA ALA A 19 -17.91 30.01 18.93
C ALA A 19 -16.69 29.35 18.28
N LEU A 20 -16.92 28.62 17.17
CA LEU A 20 -15.83 28.17 16.32
C LEU A 20 -15.12 29.37 15.70
N GLY A 21 -13.78 29.34 15.73
CA GLY A 21 -12.95 30.32 15.06
C GLY A 21 -12.94 30.11 13.53
N VAL A 22 -12.29 31.04 12.83
CA VAL A 22 -12.04 30.89 11.40
C VAL A 22 -10.94 29.84 11.20
N MET A 23 -11.25 28.76 10.48
CA MET A 23 -10.23 27.76 10.15
C MET A 23 -9.21 28.36 9.16
N PRO A 24 -7.90 28.29 9.46
CA PRO A 24 -6.89 28.75 8.52
C PRO A 24 -6.86 27.84 7.29
N THR A 25 -6.52 28.41 6.13
CA THR A 25 -6.34 27.66 4.90
C THR A 25 -5.03 26.87 4.93
N GLY A 26 -5.04 25.62 4.46
CA GLY A 26 -3.86 24.76 4.38
C GLY A 26 -4.01 23.62 3.38
N GLY A 27 -2.90 22.94 3.07
CA GLY A 27 -2.89 21.75 2.23
C GLY A 27 -3.48 20.53 2.95
N HIS A 28 -4.08 19.60 2.20
CA HIS A 28 -4.68 18.40 2.75
C HIS A 28 -4.02 17.15 2.16
N LEU A 29 -3.64 16.20 3.00
CA LEU A 29 -3.20 14.88 2.55
C LEU A 29 -4.42 13.99 2.28
N HIS A 30 -4.39 13.28 1.15
CA HIS A 30 -5.44 12.33 0.79
C HIS A 30 -5.62 11.26 1.89
N PRO A 31 -6.84 11.00 2.40
CA PRO A 31 -7.07 10.09 3.52
C PRO A 31 -6.47 8.69 3.29
N LEU A 32 -6.64 8.11 2.11
CA LEU A 32 -6.07 6.80 1.76
C LEU A 32 -4.54 6.78 1.85
N MET A 33 -3.88 7.88 1.47
CA MET A 33 -2.41 7.96 1.50
C MET A 33 -1.89 8.09 2.94
N LYS A 34 -2.66 8.71 3.85
CA LYS A 34 -2.31 8.73 5.28
C LYS A 34 -2.28 7.31 5.84
N VAL A 35 -3.31 6.52 5.58
CA VAL A 35 -3.38 5.12 6.05
C VAL A 35 -2.29 4.27 5.40
N ARG A 36 -2.09 4.41 4.07
CA ARG A 36 -1.01 3.74 3.35
C ARG A 36 0.36 4.04 3.94
N ASN A 37 0.64 5.29 4.31
CA ASN A 37 1.93 5.69 4.86
C ASN A 37 2.19 5.04 6.22
N VAL A 38 1.16 4.90 7.06
CA VAL A 38 1.27 4.17 8.33
C VAL A 38 1.59 2.70 8.07
N LEU A 39 0.88 2.05 7.15
CA LEU A 39 1.14 0.65 6.81
C LEU A 39 2.53 0.44 6.21
N ARG A 40 2.97 1.34 5.32
CA ARG A 40 4.31 1.29 4.71
C ARG A 40 5.43 1.42 5.74
N ALA A 41 5.26 2.26 6.76
CA ALA A 41 6.26 2.44 7.81
C ALA A 41 6.49 1.15 8.62
N ILE A 42 5.51 0.24 8.65
CA ILE A 42 5.58 -1.02 9.38
C ILE A 42 6.09 -2.15 8.48
N THR A 43 5.65 -2.22 7.22
CA THR A 43 5.83 -3.43 6.39
C THR A 43 6.98 -3.36 5.39
N ASN A 44 7.52 -2.19 5.03
CA ASN A 44 8.66 -1.98 4.10
C ASN A 44 8.66 -2.74 2.75
N TYR A 45 7.57 -3.40 2.36
CA TYR A 45 7.56 -4.35 1.25
C TYR A 45 6.52 -3.99 0.21
N PHE A 46 6.91 -3.42 -0.94
CA PHE A 46 6.04 -3.30 -2.11
C PHE A 46 6.85 -3.26 -3.41
N SER A 47 6.86 -4.38 -4.14
CA SER A 47 7.12 -4.41 -5.57
C SER A 47 5.77 -4.41 -6.30
N TYR A 48 5.63 -3.58 -7.33
CA TYR A 48 4.39 -3.50 -8.12
C TYR A 48 4.28 -4.60 -9.18
N VAL A 49 5.43 -5.06 -9.65
CA VAL A 49 5.56 -6.15 -10.62
C VAL A 49 6.25 -7.29 -9.90
N GLU A 50 5.66 -8.48 -10.01
CA GLU A 50 6.20 -9.70 -9.44
C GLU A 50 6.16 -10.81 -10.49
N SER A 51 7.14 -11.71 -10.44
CA SER A 51 7.15 -12.87 -11.31
C SER A 51 5.98 -13.81 -10.97
N SER A 52 5.42 -14.48 -11.98
CA SER A 52 4.35 -15.46 -11.75
C SER A 52 4.80 -16.61 -10.84
N PHE A 53 6.10 -16.88 -10.76
CA PHE A 53 6.69 -17.84 -9.84
C PHE A 53 6.47 -17.41 -8.37
N TRP A 54 6.93 -16.22 -7.98
CA TRP A 54 6.79 -15.74 -6.60
C TRP A 54 5.35 -15.42 -6.21
N ASN A 55 4.56 -14.90 -7.14
CA ASN A 55 3.16 -14.54 -6.87
C ASN A 55 2.21 -15.75 -6.77
N PHE A 56 2.57 -16.90 -7.36
CA PHE A 56 1.69 -18.06 -7.42
C PHE A 56 2.38 -19.39 -7.09
N ASP A 57 3.39 -19.80 -7.87
CA ASP A 57 3.96 -21.15 -7.77
C ASP A 57 4.66 -21.38 -6.41
N ALA A 58 5.37 -20.38 -5.89
CA ALA A 58 6.03 -20.41 -4.58
C ALA A 58 5.02 -20.52 -3.41
N LEU A 59 3.80 -20.04 -3.61
CA LEU A 59 2.69 -20.13 -2.64
C LEU A 59 1.86 -21.42 -2.80
N PHE A 60 2.34 -22.35 -3.64
CA PHE A 60 1.66 -23.60 -3.94
C PHE A 60 0.28 -23.45 -4.63
N GLN A 61 0.08 -22.34 -5.35
CA GLN A 61 -1.12 -22.16 -6.16
C GLN A 61 -0.98 -22.90 -7.51
N PRO A 62 -1.92 -23.77 -7.91
CA PRO A 62 -1.84 -24.53 -9.16
C PRO A 62 -1.76 -23.66 -10.40
N GLN A 63 -1.11 -24.16 -11.45
CA GLN A 63 -0.96 -23.41 -12.71
C GLN A 63 -2.28 -23.24 -13.48
N GLN A 64 -3.22 -24.18 -13.30
CA GLN A 64 -4.55 -24.13 -13.92
C GLN A 64 -5.57 -23.33 -13.08
N HIS A 65 -5.12 -22.65 -12.01
CA HIS A 65 -6.02 -21.91 -11.13
C HIS A 65 -6.59 -20.67 -11.85
N PRO A 66 -7.91 -20.42 -11.78
CA PRO A 66 -8.58 -19.33 -12.52
C PRO A 66 -8.01 -17.95 -12.21
N ALA A 67 -7.53 -17.71 -10.98
CA ALA A 67 -6.88 -16.46 -10.63
C ALA A 67 -5.60 -16.15 -11.46
N ARG A 68 -5.04 -17.10 -12.22
CA ARG A 68 -3.93 -16.87 -13.15
C ARG A 68 -4.39 -16.54 -14.57
N ASP A 69 -5.69 -16.44 -14.81
CA ASP A 69 -6.23 -16.05 -16.10
C ASP A 69 -6.05 -14.55 -16.35
N ALA A 70 -5.94 -14.16 -17.62
CA ALA A 70 -5.70 -12.77 -18.03
C ALA A 70 -6.88 -11.84 -17.70
N HIS A 71 -8.05 -12.42 -17.43
CA HIS A 71 -9.23 -11.68 -16.97
C HIS A 71 -9.11 -11.23 -15.51
N ASP A 72 -8.37 -11.97 -14.68
CA ASP A 72 -8.24 -11.71 -13.24
C ASP A 72 -6.88 -11.12 -12.86
N THR A 73 -5.84 -11.38 -13.65
CA THR A 73 -4.46 -10.92 -13.41
C THR A 73 -3.92 -10.10 -14.57
N PHE A 74 -3.37 -8.93 -14.26
CA PHE A 74 -2.63 -8.13 -15.24
C PHE A 74 -1.23 -8.72 -15.47
N PHE A 75 -1.03 -9.29 -16.67
CA PHE A 75 0.29 -9.70 -17.13
C PHE A 75 1.04 -8.52 -17.77
N VAL A 76 2.34 -8.46 -17.53
CA VAL A 76 3.22 -7.42 -18.08
C VAL A 76 3.64 -7.83 -19.49
N SER A 77 3.56 -6.91 -20.46
CA SER A 77 4.00 -7.16 -21.84
C SER A 77 5.50 -6.97 -22.03
N ASP A 78 6.11 -6.02 -21.30
CA ASP A 78 7.55 -5.76 -21.31
C ASP A 78 8.04 -5.31 -19.92
N PRO A 79 8.92 -6.08 -19.25
CA PRO A 79 9.38 -7.41 -19.64
C PRO A 79 8.31 -8.49 -19.40
N ALA A 80 8.04 -9.32 -20.40
CA ALA A 80 7.06 -10.42 -20.29
C ALA A 80 7.55 -11.61 -19.45
N LEU A 81 8.88 -11.79 -19.35
CA LEU A 81 9.50 -12.92 -18.68
C LEU A 81 10.46 -12.44 -17.60
N SER A 82 10.54 -13.20 -16.51
CA SER A 82 11.55 -13.05 -15.48
C SER A 82 12.41 -14.31 -15.44
N PHE A 83 13.70 -14.13 -15.19
CA PHE A 83 14.69 -15.20 -15.07
C PHE A 83 15.44 -15.14 -13.73
N GLN A 84 15.00 -14.28 -12.82
CA GLN A 84 15.65 -14.07 -11.52
C GLN A 84 14.94 -14.86 -10.43
N PHE A 85 15.32 -16.12 -10.27
CA PHE A 85 14.89 -16.96 -9.16
C PHE A 85 15.96 -18.03 -8.85
N PRO A 86 16.04 -18.54 -7.61
CA PRO A 86 16.97 -19.61 -7.27
C PRO A 86 16.58 -20.92 -7.97
N ASP A 87 17.47 -21.45 -8.81
CA ASP A 87 17.24 -22.69 -9.58
C ASP A 87 16.92 -23.89 -8.68
N ASP A 88 17.60 -23.98 -7.53
CA ASP A 88 17.38 -25.03 -6.55
C ASP A 88 15.94 -25.01 -6.00
N TYR A 89 15.41 -23.81 -5.74
CA TYR A 89 14.06 -23.66 -5.22
C TYR A 89 13.02 -23.91 -6.30
N LEU A 90 13.26 -23.43 -7.53
CA LEU A 90 12.40 -23.72 -8.68
C LEU A 90 12.22 -25.23 -8.88
N GLN A 91 13.31 -26.02 -8.83
CA GLN A 91 13.22 -27.47 -9.00
C GLN A 91 12.44 -28.15 -7.87
N ARG A 92 12.59 -27.67 -6.61
CA ARG A 92 11.80 -28.18 -5.48
C ARG A 92 10.31 -27.90 -5.68
N VAL A 93 9.94 -26.66 -5.99
CA VAL A 93 8.55 -26.27 -6.25
C VAL A 93 7.96 -27.11 -7.38
N LYS A 94 8.65 -27.21 -8.51
CA LYS A 94 8.22 -28.03 -9.66
C LYS A 94 7.98 -29.50 -9.27
N THR A 95 8.88 -30.07 -8.49
CA THR A 95 8.77 -31.48 -8.08
C THR A 95 7.55 -31.69 -7.19
N VAL A 96 7.36 -30.84 -6.18
CA VAL A 96 6.25 -30.99 -5.23
C VAL A 96 4.91 -30.74 -5.92
N HIS A 97 4.79 -29.73 -6.79
CA HIS A 97 3.57 -29.44 -7.55
C HIS A 97 3.13 -30.56 -8.51
N SER A 98 4.06 -31.40 -8.98
CA SER A 98 3.75 -32.40 -10.02
C SER A 98 3.74 -33.84 -9.53
N LYS A 99 4.57 -34.17 -8.54
CA LYS A 99 4.77 -35.54 -8.04
C LYS A 99 4.47 -35.67 -6.54
N GLY A 100 4.19 -34.56 -5.86
CA GLY A 100 4.15 -34.52 -4.42
C GLY A 100 5.51 -34.57 -3.76
N GLY A 101 5.48 -34.54 -2.43
CA GLY A 101 6.65 -34.41 -1.56
C GLY A 101 6.25 -33.91 -0.19
N TYR A 102 7.15 -34.05 0.78
CA TYR A 102 6.95 -33.56 2.16
C TYR A 102 5.66 -34.06 2.83
N GLY A 103 5.19 -35.27 2.46
CA GLY A 103 3.95 -35.86 2.97
C GLY A 103 2.69 -35.47 2.20
N SER A 104 2.78 -34.63 1.16
CA SER A 104 1.72 -34.34 0.20
C SER A 104 1.85 -35.21 -1.06
N THR A 105 0.73 -35.49 -1.72
CA THR A 105 0.67 -36.16 -3.03
C THR A 105 0.94 -35.22 -4.21
N GLY A 106 1.10 -33.93 -3.92
CA GLY A 106 1.16 -32.86 -4.92
C GLY A 106 -0.15 -32.12 -5.04
#